data_AF-A0A392S4P2-F1
#
_entry.id   AF-A0A392S4P2-F1
#
_cell.length_a   1.000
_cell.length_b   1.000
_cell.length_c   1.000
_cell.angle_alpha   90.00
_cell.angle_beta   90.00
_cell.angle_gamma   90.00
#
_symmetry.space_group_name_H-M   'P 1'
#
loop_
_entity.id
_entity.type
_entity.pdbx_description
1 polymer ?
#
loop_
_entity_poly.entity_id
_entity_poly.type
_entity_poly.pdbx_seq_one_letter_code
_entity_poly.pdbx_strand_id
1 'polypeptide(L)' 'MGRIFNGRWQWILAWWRERFEWEEEQYREFTEVIAPFVPVDQQDKWLWFGDGIQGFTVNSAFLFLEAAVPNRRILEQF' A
#
# COMPACT_ATOMS: atom_id res chain seq x y z
N MET A 1 7.54 -7.38 1.00
CA MET A 1 8.26 -8.45 1.73
C MET A 1 9.25 -7.79 2.69
N GLY A 2 9.62 -8.47 3.78
CA GLY A 2 10.61 -7.96 4.73
C GLY A 2 11.30 -9.11 5.44
N ARG A 3 12.30 -8.80 6.27
CA ARG A 3 13.06 -9.78 7.04
C ARG A 3 13.30 -9.29 8.45
N ILE A 4 13.48 -10.22 9.39
CA ILE A 4 14.02 -9.88 10.70
C ILE A 4 15.53 -9.70 10.57
N PHE A 5 16.05 -8.57 11.04
CA PHE A 5 17.48 -8.28 11.14
C PHE A 5 17.76 -7.63 12.50
N ASN A 6 18.71 -8.16 13.27
CA ASN A 6 19.02 -7.71 14.64
C ASN A 6 17.78 -7.62 15.56
N GLY A 7 16.86 -8.60 15.44
CA GLY A 7 15.64 -8.63 16.26
C GLY A 7 14.59 -7.57 15.90
N ARG A 8 14.77 -6.83 14.81
CA ARG A 8 13.79 -5.86 14.30
C ARG A 8 13.30 -6.24 12.92
N TRP A 9 12.03 -5.98 12.64
CA TRP A 9 11.50 -6.09 11.28
C TRP A 9 12.14 -5.03 10.39
N GLN A 10 12.64 -5.43 9.23
CA GLN A 10 13.15 -4.56 8.20
C GLN A 10 12.40 -4.81 6.89
N TRP A 11 11.86 -3.73 6.34
CA TRP A 11 11.19 -3.75 5.06
C TRP A 11 12.20 -3.91 3.92
N ILE A 12 11.91 -4.83 2.98
CA ILE A 12 12.64 -4.95 1.72
C ILE A 12 11.76 -4.33 0.63
N LEU A 13 12.05 -3.07 0.31
CA LEU A 13 11.33 -2.28 -0.68
C LEU A 13 11.91 -2.51 -2.09
N ALA A 14 12.05 -3.78 -2.49
CA ALA A 14 12.71 -4.19 -3.74
C ALA A 14 11.89 -3.94 -5.03
N TRP A 15 10.70 -3.34 -4.91
CA TRP A 15 9.84 -3.01 -6.04
C TRP A 15 10.16 -1.63 -6.64
N TRP A 16 11.06 -0.87 -6.01
CA TRP A 16 11.55 0.42 -6.54
C TRP A 16 12.84 0.25 -7.34
N ARG A 17 12.88 0.88 -8.52
CA ARG A 17 14.06 0.98 -9.41
C ARG A 17 15.16 1.82 -8.74
N GLU A 18 16.31 1.98 -9.40
CA GLU A 18 17.34 2.95 -8.98
C GLU A 18 16.69 4.30 -8.71
N ARG A 19 16.87 4.81 -7.49
CA ARG A 19 16.26 6.04 -7.01
C ARG A 19 16.98 7.25 -7.58
N PHE A 20 16.22 8.27 -7.95
CA PHE A 20 16.80 9.58 -8.18
C PHE A 20 17.22 10.21 -6.84
N GLU A 21 18.21 11.10 -6.85
CA GLU A 21 18.71 11.74 -5.61
C GLU A 21 17.61 12.44 -4.80
N TRP A 22 16.60 13.01 -5.47
CA TRP A 22 15.47 13.67 -4.82
C TRP A 22 14.48 12.69 -4.14
N GLU A 23 14.51 11.41 -4.52
CA GLU A 23 13.67 10.36 -3.91
C GLU A 23 14.29 9.82 -2.62
N GLU A 24 15.59 10.02 -2.38
CA GLU A 24 16.28 9.51 -1.19
C GLU A 24 15.79 10.15 0.11
N GLU A 25 15.41 11.43 0.08
CA GLU A 25 14.80 12.11 1.24
C GLU A 25 13.43 11.50 1.58
N GLN A 26 12.55 11.41 0.58
CA GLN A 26 11.22 10.80 0.73
C GLN A 26 11.30 9.33 1.16
N TYR A 27 12.28 8.58 0.63
CA TYR A 27 12.51 7.19 1.01
C TYR A 27 12.90 7.06 2.48
N ARG A 28 13.76 7.95 2.98
CA ARG A 28 14.18 7.96 4.38
C ARG A 28 13.01 8.27 5.30
N GLU A 29 12.27 9.33 5.02
CA GLU A 29 11.08 9.72 5.78
C GLU A 29 10.06 8.57 5.80
N PHE A 30 9.78 7.99 4.63
CA PHE A 30 8.88 6.85 4.53
C PHE A 30 9.35 5.65 5.37
N THR A 31 10.64 5.31 5.29
CA THR A 31 11.21 4.19 6.05
C THR A 31 11.09 4.42 7.55
N GLU A 32 11.30 5.65 8.02
CA GLU A 32 11.11 6.02 9.43
C GLU A 32 9.64 5.89 9.87
N VAL A 33 8.70 6.32 9.04
CA VAL A 33 7.26 6.21 9.31
C VAL A 33 6.81 4.75 9.42
N ILE A 34 7.33 3.85 8.56
CA ILE A 34 6.89 2.44 8.54
C ILE A 34 7.73 1.53 9.46
N ALA A 35 8.84 2.01 10.01
CA ALA A 35 9.72 1.22 10.89
C ALA A 35 9.03 0.65 12.14
N PRO A 36 8.07 1.34 12.79
CA PRO A 36 7.34 0.79 13.94
C PRO A 36 6.38 -0.34 13.58
N PHE A 37 5.99 -0.47 12.29
CA PHE A 37 5.06 -1.50 11.88
C PHE A 37 5.73 -2.87 11.85
N VAL A 38 5.13 -3.82 12.56
CA VAL A 38 5.49 -5.23 12.54
C VAL A 38 4.29 -6.01 12.00
N PRO A 39 4.44 -6.76 10.89
CA PRO A 39 3.35 -7.60 10.40
C PRO A 39 2.95 -8.62 11.47
N VAL A 40 1.66 -8.72 11.73
CA VAL A 40 1.07 -9.73 12.59
C VAL A 40 0.34 -10.75 11.72
N ASP A 41 0.18 -12.00 12.18
CA ASP A 41 -0.55 -13.06 11.45
C ASP A 41 -2.06 -12.79 11.33
N GLN A 42 -2.52 -11.65 11.84
CA GLN A 42 -3.89 -11.19 11.67
C GLN A 42 -4.08 -10.62 10.26
N GLN A 43 -5.10 -11.09 9.54
CA GLN A 43 -5.47 -10.50 8.27
C GLN A 43 -5.85 -9.02 8.44
N ASP A 44 -5.22 -8.16 7.65
CA ASP A 44 -5.57 -6.75 7.55
C ASP A 44 -7.03 -6.59 7.10
N LYS A 45 -7.75 -5.67 7.77
CA LYS A 45 -9.09 -5.24 7.38
C LYS A 45 -9.09 -3.73 7.21
N TRP A 46 -9.50 -3.25 6.04
CA TRP A 46 -9.63 -1.83 5.78
C TRP A 46 -11.04 -1.40 6.15
N LEU A 47 -11.16 -0.61 7.21
CA LEU A 47 -12.43 -0.02 7.63
C LEU A 47 -12.55 1.36 6.99
N TRP A 48 -13.51 1.52 6.07
CA TRP A 48 -13.96 2.84 5.66
C TRP A 48 -15.06 3.28 6.63
N PHE A 49 -14.92 4.44 7.26
CA PHE A 49 -15.96 5.04 8.12
C PHE A 49 -17.12 5.64 7.29
N GLY A 50 -17.54 4.94 6.24
CA GLY A 50 -18.70 5.23 5.44
C GLY A 50 -19.69 4.09 5.57
N ASP A 51 -20.47 4.11 6.65
CA ASP A 51 -21.73 3.37 6.81
C ASP A 51 -21.72 1.86 7.16
N GLY A 52 -20.64 1.29 7.73
CA GLY A 52 -20.73 -0.08 8.25
C GLY A 52 -19.53 -0.64 9.02
N ILE A 53 -19.82 -1.51 10.00
CA ILE A 53 -18.83 -2.21 10.87
C ILE A 53 -18.07 -3.31 10.07
N GLN A 54 -18.57 -3.69 8.90
CA GLN A 54 -17.92 -4.65 8.01
C GLN A 54 -16.94 -3.92 7.09
N GLY A 55 -15.65 -4.02 7.42
CA GLY A 55 -14.58 -3.51 6.56
C GLY A 55 -14.54 -4.23 5.20
N PHE A 56 -13.92 -3.58 4.22
CA PHE A 56 -13.67 -4.17 2.92
C PHE A 56 -12.32 -4.89 2.91
N THR A 57 -12.24 -5.96 2.13
CA THR A 57 -10.95 -6.45 1.61
C THR A 57 -10.53 -5.59 0.43
N VAL A 58 -9.23 -5.56 0.11
CA VAL A 58 -8.70 -4.85 -1.08
C VAL A 58 -9.45 -5.28 -2.34
N ASN A 59 -9.73 -6.57 -2.49
CA ASN A 59 -10.44 -7.11 -3.65
C ASN A 59 -11.88 -6.58 -3.75
N SER A 60 -12.64 -6.63 -2.65
CA SER A 60 -14.02 -6.12 -2.64
C SER A 60 -14.08 -4.60 -2.85
N ALA A 61 -13.08 -3.85 -2.36
CA ALA A 61 -12.99 -2.41 -2.57
C ALA A 61 -12.69 -2.08 -4.05
N PHE A 62 -11.78 -2.83 -4.67
CA PHE A 62 -11.47 -2.69 -6.10
C PHE A 62 -12.73 -2.93 -6.96
N LEU A 63 -13.41 -4.05 -6.76
CA LEU A 63 -14.63 -4.39 -7.51
C LEU A 63 -15.75 -3.36 -7.30
N PHE A 64 -15.90 -2.85 -6.07
CA PHE A 64 -16.87 -1.80 -5.78
C PHE A 64 -16.55 -0.50 -6.54
N LEU A 65 -15.29 -0.05 -6.52
CA LEU A 65 -14.85 1.15 -7.23
C LEU A 65 -14.93 0.98 -8.75
N GLU A 66 -14.58 -0.19 -9.27
CA GLU A 66 -14.71 -0.53 -10.69
C GLU A 66 -16.17 -0.45 -11.15
N ALA A 67 -17.11 -0.96 -10.34
CA ALA A 67 -18.53 -0.88 -10.63
C ALA A 67 -19.12 0.53 -10.45
N ALA A 68 -18.64 1.27 -9.45
CA ALA A 68 -19.17 2.59 -9.10
C ALA A 68 -18.65 3.72 -9.99
N VAL A 69 -17.46 3.57 -10.58
CA VAL A 69 -16.85 4.57 -11.45
C VAL A 69 -16.93 4.11 -12.91
N PRO A 70 -17.77 4.73 -13.76
CA PRO A 70 -17.81 4.43 -15.18
C PRO A 70 -16.58 5.03 -15.89
N ASN A 71 -15.39 4.47 -15.65
CA ASN A 71 -14.16 4.90 -16.29
C ASN A 71 -14.00 4.21 -17.66
N ARG A 72 -14.84 4.58 -18.63
CA ARG A 72 -14.50 4.41 -20.05
C ARG A 72 -13.54 5.53 -20.46
N ARG A 73 -12.31 5.48 -19.97
CA ARG A 73 -11.23 6.27 -20.57
C ARG A 73 -10.83 5.54 -21.85
N ILE A 74 -11.42 5.97 -22.96
CA ILE A 74 -10.89 5.67 -24.30
C ILE A 74 -9.48 6.28 -24.29
N LEU A 75 -8.46 5.44 -24.20
CA LEU A 75 -7.11 5.85 -24.55
C LEU A 75 -7.13 6.10 -26.05
N GLU A 76 -7.28 7.36 -26.46
CA GLU A 76 -7.06 7.73 -27.86
C GLU A 76 -5.60 7.38 -28.20
N GLN A 77 -5.42 6.49 -29.16
CA GLN A 77 -4.12 6.17 -29.74
C GLN A 77 -3.66 7.41 -30.52
N PHE A 78 -2.48 7.92 -30.16
CA PHE A 78 -1.76 8.94 -30.92
C PHE A 78 -1.40 8.43 -32.32
#